data_AF-A0AAP4FRJ7-F1
#
_entry.id   AF-A0AAP4FRJ7-F1
#
_cell.length_a   1.000
_cell.length_b   1.000
_cell.length_c   1.000
_cell.angle_alpha   90.00
_cell.angle_beta   90.00
_cell.angle_gamma   90.00
#
_symmetry.space_group_name_H-M   'P 1'
#
loop_
_entity.id
_entity.type
_entity.pdbx_description
1 polymer ?
#
loop_
_entity_poly.entity_id
_entity_poly.type
_entity_poly.pdbx_seq_one_letter_code
_entity_poly.pdbx_strand_id
1 'polypeptide(L)'
;MSHNVVTVEFGDGFRLYAINDGGGCHLYRFLLSKHEEAEAWILDSKRVIPAEPENAELSEETVVLDPDEPWAFASRASRERLWITGPRNSDEAIAETGWKTGDMYDA
;
A
#
# COMPACT_ATOMS: atom_id res chain seq x y z
N MET A 1 -3.49 -8.42 -17.49
CA MET A 1 -3.33 -8.12 -16.06
C MET A 1 -3.84 -6.71 -15.86
N SER A 2 -4.89 -6.56 -15.04
CA SER A 2 -5.51 -5.28 -14.75
C SER A 2 -4.83 -4.66 -13.53
N HIS A 3 -4.29 -3.46 -13.68
CA HIS A 3 -3.87 -2.65 -12.55
C HIS A 3 -5.02 -1.76 -12.12
N ASN A 4 -5.14 -1.49 -10.84
CA ASN A 4 -6.11 -0.54 -10.30
C ASN A 4 -5.41 0.48 -9.40
N VAL A 5 -5.97 1.69 -9.39
CA VAL A 5 -5.56 2.73 -8.45
C VAL A 5 -6.10 2.37 -7.07
N VAL A 6 -5.26 2.55 -6.05
CA VAL A 6 -5.59 2.37 -4.63
C VAL A 6 -5.46 3.72 -3.95
N THR A 7 -6.47 4.10 -3.16
CA THR A 7 -6.42 5.32 -2.37
C THR A 7 -5.66 5.06 -1.08
N VAL A 8 -4.73 5.94 -0.72
CA VAL A 8 -3.97 5.88 0.53
C VAL A 8 -4.32 7.11 1.34
N GLU A 9 -5.10 6.95 2.40
CA GLU A 9 -5.55 8.05 3.25
C GLU A 9 -4.76 8.10 4.56
N PHE A 10 -4.26 9.29 4.88
CA PHE A 10 -3.56 9.60 6.12
C PHE A 10 -4.55 10.05 7.20
N GLY A 11 -4.13 10.04 8.46
CA GLY A 11 -5.01 10.37 9.59
C GLY A 11 -5.59 11.79 9.59
N ASP A 12 -5.04 12.70 8.79
CA ASP A 12 -5.55 14.07 8.57
C ASP A 12 -6.50 14.18 7.37
N GLY A 13 -6.84 13.06 6.73
CA GLY A 13 -7.66 13.00 5.51
C GLY A 13 -6.89 13.34 4.23
N PHE A 14 -5.58 13.58 4.29
CA PHE A 14 -4.76 13.73 3.11
C PHE A 14 -4.71 12.41 2.33
N ARG A 15 -4.80 12.48 0.99
CA ARG A 15 -4.84 11.30 0.13
C ARG A 15 -3.69 11.29 -0.86
N LEU A 16 -3.04 10.13 -0.98
CA LEU A 16 -2.12 9.76 -2.05
C LEU A 16 -2.67 8.54 -2.78
N TYR A 17 -2.04 8.16 -3.89
CA TYR A 17 -2.52 7.10 -4.75
C TYR A 17 -1.43 6.07 -5.00
N ALA A 18 -1.72 4.81 -4.69
CA ALA A 18 -0.89 3.66 -4.99
C ALA A 18 -1.48 2.89 -6.19
N ILE A 19 -0.75 1.89 -6.66
CA ILE A 19 -1.18 1.04 -7.76
C ILE A 19 -1.10 -0.41 -7.29
N ASN A 20 -2.18 -1.15 -7.47
CA ASN A 20 -2.24 -2.58 -7.20
C ASN A 20 -2.24 -3.35 -8.52
N ASP A 21 -1.38 -4.36 -8.63
CA ASP A 21 -1.46 -5.35 -9.70
C ASP A 21 -2.51 -6.40 -9.30
N GLY A 22 -3.72 -6.23 -9.85
CA GLY A 22 -4.92 -6.98 -9.49
C GLY A 22 -4.86 -8.49 -9.74
N GLY A 23 -3.75 -9.01 -10.28
CA GLY A 23 -3.50 -10.45 -10.41
C GLY A 23 -2.88 -11.13 -9.20
N GLY A 24 -2.36 -10.40 -8.21
CA GLY A 24 -1.52 -11.02 -7.16
C GLY A 24 -1.49 -10.33 -5.81
N CYS A 25 -2.48 -9.48 -5.49
CA CYS A 25 -2.47 -8.67 -4.26
C CYS A 25 -1.13 -7.91 -4.08
N HIS A 26 -0.52 -7.50 -5.20
CA HIS A 26 0.78 -6.87 -5.18
C HIS A 26 0.62 -5.36 -5.30
N LEU A 27 0.73 -4.69 -4.16
CA LEU A 27 0.73 -3.25 -4.07
C LEU A 27 2.12 -2.71 -4.41
N TYR A 28 2.21 -1.86 -5.44
CA TYR A 28 3.40 -1.06 -5.67
C TYR A 28 3.55 -0.03 -4.56
N ARG A 29 4.75 0.07 -3.99
CA ARG A 29 4.99 0.87 -2.79
C ARG A 29 5.14 2.36 -3.07
N PHE A 30 5.47 2.76 -4.29
CA PHE A 30 5.56 4.18 -4.64
C PHE A 30 4.16 4.80 -4.67
N LEU A 31 4.09 6.06 -4.24
CA LEU A 31 2.86 6.83 -4.18
C LEU A 31 2.90 7.96 -5.20
N LEU A 32 1.72 8.29 -5.70
CA LEU A 32 1.48 9.39 -6.61
C LEU A 32 0.58 10.42 -5.93
N SER A 33 0.80 11.69 -6.27
CA SER A 33 0.10 12.80 -5.62
C SER A 33 -1.31 13.00 -6.19
N LYS A 34 -1.56 12.47 -7.40
CA LYS A 34 -2.82 12.63 -8.11
C LYS A 34 -3.34 11.30 -8.64
N HIS A 35 -4.66 11.19 -8.69
CA HIS A 35 -5.32 10.01 -9.22
C HIS A 35 -5.00 9.83 -10.71
N GLU A 36 -5.02 10.92 -11.47
CA GLU A 36 -4.78 10.91 -12.92
C GLU A 36 -3.33 10.50 -13.26
N GLU A 37 -2.37 10.77 -12.36
CA GLU A 37 -0.99 10.30 -12.51
C GLU A 37 -0.91 8.77 -12.38
N ALA A 38 -1.70 8.18 -11.47
CA ALA A 38 -1.78 6.74 -11.30
C ALA A 38 -2.46 6.06 -12.50
N GLU A 39 -3.55 6.62 -13.00
CA GLU A 39 -4.20 6.15 -14.22
C GLU A 39 -3.27 6.23 -15.43
N ALA A 40 -2.56 7.35 -15.60
CA ALA A 40 -1.59 7.51 -16.67
C ALA A 40 -0.46 6.48 -16.59
N TRP A 41 0.04 6.17 -15.39
CA TRP A 41 1.05 5.13 -15.19
C TRP A 41 0.53 3.73 -15.58
N ILE A 42 -0.73 3.42 -15.24
CA ILE A 42 -1.37 2.13 -15.59
C ILE A 42 -1.46 1.96 -17.12
N LEU A 43 -1.78 3.03 -17.83
CA LEU A 43 -1.91 3.03 -19.29
C LEU A 43 -0.56 3.06 -20.02
N ASP A 44 0.54 3.41 -19.34
CA ASP A 44 1.85 3.48 -19.95
C ASP A 44 2.48 2.10 -20.17
N SER A 45 2.80 1.81 -21.43
CA SER A 45 3.51 0.60 -21.86
C SER A 45 5.00 0.58 -21.45
N LYS A 46 5.58 1.73 -21.09
CA LYS A 46 6.98 1.89 -20.66
C LYS A 46 7.09 2.31 -19.19
N ARG A 47 6.11 1.93 -18.38
CA ARG A 47 6.08 2.20 -16.94
C ARG A 47 7.39 1.82 -16.24
N VAL A 48 7.90 2.75 -15.43
CA VAL A 48 9.09 2.58 -14.60
C VAL A 48 8.64 2.50 -13.15
N ILE A 49 9.15 1.49 -12.43
CA ILE A 49 8.96 1.36 -10.99
C ILE A 49 10.14 2.08 -10.33
N PRO A 50 9.90 3.14 -9.53
CA PRO A 50 10.96 3.81 -8.79
C PRO A 50 11.62 2.86 -7.78
N ALA A 51 12.89 3.11 -7.48
CA ALA A 51 13.57 2.45 -6.37
C ALA A 51 13.04 2.97 -5.02
N GLU A 52 13.12 2.14 -3.99
CA GLU A 52 12.78 2.53 -2.62
C GLU A 52 13.68 3.68 -2.16
N PRO A 53 13.09 4.80 -1.70
CA PRO A 53 13.88 5.90 -1.17
C PRO A 53 14.52 5.52 0.17
N GLU A 54 15.76 5.93 0.38
CA GLU A 54 16.45 5.73 1.65
C GLU A 54 15.70 6.40 2.80
N ASN A 55 15.63 5.69 3.93
CA ASN A 55 15.09 6.17 5.19
C ASN A 55 13.59 6.54 5.15
N ALA A 56 12.80 5.93 4.24
CA ALA A 56 11.35 6.14 4.20
C ALA A 56 10.67 5.75 5.52
N GLU A 57 11.16 4.70 6.15
CA GLU A 57 10.73 4.21 7.45
C GLU A 57 10.92 5.23 8.59
N LEU A 58 11.82 6.22 8.44
CA LEU A 58 12.04 7.22 9.48
C LEU A 58 10.92 8.28 9.56
N SER A 59 10.12 8.44 8.51
CA SER A 59 8.97 9.35 8.47
C SER A 59 7.66 8.64 8.15
N GLU A 60 7.53 7.40 8.61
CA GLU A 60 6.30 6.64 8.42
C GLU A 60 5.14 7.16 9.28
N GLU A 61 3.98 7.25 8.66
CA GLU A 61 2.70 7.60 9.26
C GLU A 61 1.72 6.44 9.09
N THR A 62 0.75 6.31 9.99
CA THR A 62 -0.34 5.35 9.81
C THR A 62 -1.27 5.80 8.69
N VAL A 63 -1.64 4.86 7.83
CA VAL A 63 -2.54 5.10 6.70
C VAL A 63 -3.59 4.00 6.57
N VAL A 64 -4.69 4.30 5.87
CA VAL A 64 -5.68 3.31 5.44
C VAL A 64 -5.64 3.23 3.92
N LEU A 65 -5.46 2.02 3.40
CA LEU A 65 -5.57 1.70 1.99
C LEU A 65 -7.04 1.43 1.65
N ASP A 66 -7.53 2.06 0.58
CA ASP A 66 -8.91 2.04 0.11
C ASP A 66 -9.94 2.23 1.24
N PRO A 67 -9.92 3.39 1.95
CA PRO A 67 -10.76 3.63 3.13
C PRO A 67 -12.28 3.57 2.85
N ASP A 68 -12.66 3.77 1.59
CA ASP A 68 -14.05 3.79 1.14
C ASP A 68 -14.57 2.38 0.73
N GLU A 69 -13.70 1.36 0.75
CA GLU A 69 -14.01 0.00 0.33
C GLU A 69 -14.18 -0.97 1.52
N PRO A 70 -14.99 -2.04 1.40
CA PRO A 70 -15.20 -2.99 2.49
C PRO A 70 -13.95 -3.83 2.82
N TRP A 71 -12.93 -3.81 1.96
CA TRP A 71 -11.64 -4.44 2.16
C TRP A 71 -10.54 -3.45 2.58
N ALA A 72 -10.93 -2.28 3.09
CA ALA A 72 -9.99 -1.28 3.62
C ALA A 72 -8.96 -1.92 4.58
N PHE A 73 -7.70 -1.49 4.46
CA PHE A 73 -6.59 -2.12 5.16
C PHE A 73 -5.66 -1.10 5.81
N ALA A 74 -5.37 -1.26 7.09
CA ALA A 74 -4.45 -0.38 7.81
C ALA A 74 -2.98 -0.70 7.49
N SER A 75 -2.20 0.32 7.15
CA SER A 75 -0.79 0.18 6.78
C SER A 75 0.03 1.39 7.30
N ARG A 76 1.28 1.52 6.83
CA ARG A 76 2.16 2.66 7.11
C ARG A 76 2.75 3.20 5.82
N ALA A 77 2.90 4.52 5.71
CA ALA A 77 3.51 5.16 4.57
C ALA A 77 4.24 6.46 4.96
N SER A 78 5.32 6.78 4.26
CA SER A 78 5.96 8.08 4.30
C SER A 78 5.37 8.97 3.22
N ARG A 79 4.70 10.04 3.67
CA ARG A 79 4.18 11.09 2.78
C ARG A 79 5.29 11.87 2.11
N GLU A 80 6.35 12.17 2.86
CA GLU A 80 7.49 12.96 2.38
C GLU A 80 8.29 12.22 1.31
N ARG A 81 8.36 10.89 1.41
CA ARG A 81 9.09 10.03 0.47
C ARG A 81 8.20 9.39 -0.58
N LEU A 82 6.88 9.63 -0.53
CA LEU A 82 5.89 9.04 -1.42
C LEU A 82 6.04 7.52 -1.49
N TRP A 83 6.05 6.87 -0.33
CA TRP A 83 6.35 5.44 -0.23
C TRP A 83 5.57 4.74 0.88
N ILE A 84 5.01 3.56 0.61
CA ILE A 84 4.38 2.69 1.61
C ILE A 84 5.47 1.91 2.36
N THR A 85 5.54 2.06 3.69
CA THR A 85 6.60 1.49 4.54
C THR A 85 6.15 0.24 5.31
N GLY A 86 4.86 0.14 5.67
CA GLY A 86 4.27 -0.94 6.48
C GLY A 86 3.42 -1.91 5.67
N PRO A 87 2.80 -2.91 6.33
CA PRO A 87 2.48 -4.18 5.67
C PRO A 87 1.68 -3.93 4.39
N ARG A 88 2.13 -4.57 3.30
CA ARG A 88 1.60 -4.33 1.96
C ARG A 88 0.25 -5.03 1.75
N ASN A 89 0.01 -6.08 2.53
CA ASN A 89 -1.17 -6.93 2.48
C ASN A 89 -1.41 -7.60 3.83
N SER A 90 -2.51 -8.33 3.92
CA SER A 90 -2.89 -9.11 5.10
C SER A 90 -1.82 -10.11 5.51
N ASP A 91 -1.15 -10.77 4.57
CA ASP A 91 -0.18 -11.83 4.85
C ASP A 91 1.05 -11.27 5.58
N GLU A 92 1.54 -10.10 5.14
CA GLU A 92 2.60 -9.37 5.82
C GLU A 92 2.15 -8.85 7.18
N ALA A 93 0.91 -8.37 7.28
CA ALA A 93 0.34 -7.96 8.57
C ALA A 93 0.31 -9.14 9.57
N ILE A 94 -0.08 -10.32 9.10
CA ILE A 94 -0.14 -11.55 9.89
C ILE A 94 1.28 -12.00 10.27
N ALA A 95 2.23 -11.90 9.34
CA ALA A 95 3.64 -12.23 9.58
C ALA A 95 4.29 -11.27 10.61
N GLU A 96 3.99 -9.97 10.54
CA GLU A 96 4.46 -8.96 11.50
C GLU A 96 3.80 -9.11 12.87
N THR A 97 2.51 -9.42 12.92
CA THR A 97 1.77 -9.58 14.20
C THR A 97 2.02 -10.92 14.89
N GLY A 98 2.72 -11.85 14.22
CA GLY A 98 3.15 -13.11 14.82
C GLY A 98 2.02 -14.06 15.15
N TRP A 99 0.90 -14.02 14.43
CA TRP A 99 -0.22 -14.95 14.63
C TRP A 99 0.22 -16.37 14.26
N LYS A 100 0.74 -17.11 15.24
CA LYS A 100 1.05 -18.53 15.09
C LYS A 100 -0.27 -19.26 14.91
N THR A 101 -0.45 -19.89 13.76
CA THR A 101 -1.51 -20.87 13.47
C THR A 101 -1.36 -22.17 14.28
N GLY A 102 -0.92 -22.08 15.54
CA GLY A 102 -0.63 -23.21 16.42
C GLY A 102 -1.63 -23.44 17.57
N ASP A 103 -2.39 -22.42 17.99
CA ASP A 103 -3.17 -22.51 19.24
C ASP A 103 -4.67 -22.81 19.05
N MET A 104 -5.09 -23.28 17.87
CA MET A 104 -6.52 -23.59 17.59
C MET A 104 -6.89 -25.09 17.64
N TYR A 105 -5.95 -25.98 17.97
CA TYR A 105 -6.24 -27.43 18.08
C TYR A 105 -5.96 -28.04 19.46
N ASP A 106 -5.88 -27.24 20.53
CA ASP A 106 -5.84 -27.75 21.91
C ASP A 106 -6.93 -27.06 22.76
N ALA A 107 -8.19 -27.48 22.57
CA ALA A 107 -9.28 -27.32 23.55
C ALA A 107 -10.35 -28.39 23.36
#